data_AF-A0A8H7KDS1-F1
#
_entry.id   AF-A0A8H7KDS1-F1
#
_cell.length_a   1.000
_cell.length_b   1.000
_cell.length_c   1.000
_cell.angle_alpha   90.00
_cell.angle_beta   90.00
_cell.angle_gamma   90.00
#
_symmetry.space_group_name_H-M   'P 1'
#
loop_
_entity.id
_entity.type
_entity.pdbx_description
1 polymer ?
#
loop_
_entity_poly.entity_id
_entity_poly.type
_entity_poly.pdbx_seq_one_letter_code
_entity_poly.pdbx_strand_id
1 'polypeptide(L)'
;MPPDLFDDQTNGMLGGELMDLGLSESLPPFEMMEDLNNIYFNTQHFYIPIVHPGRYLKAFYGGPLMKPPMCLQYSIWALASYLNDKYASFSDIFYQRARQYVEADELKGVGEYFITLFHAQAYIILSTFEAKLMLFTRASMTSAKAVRLVQMMGLDRVDGEKGSIPLAWLLPRRGLSSRSAGGHSGAPIASTPMPASPLGGRA
;
A
#
# COMPACT_ATOMS: atom_id res chain seq x y z
N MET A 1 30.57 4.70 40.12
CA MET A 1 30.27 4.08 38.82
C MET A 1 29.73 5.16 37.90
N PRO A 2 30.27 5.33 36.68
CA PRO A 2 29.85 6.38 35.77
C PRO A 2 28.50 6.03 35.11
N PRO A 3 27.75 7.01 34.57
CA PRO A 3 26.57 6.75 33.76
C PRO A 3 27.00 6.16 32.40
N ASP A 4 26.32 5.07 32.01
CA ASP A 4 26.55 4.36 30.77
C ASP A 4 26.33 5.26 29.56
N LEU A 5 27.35 5.24 28.70
CA LEU A 5 27.64 6.17 27.62
C LEU A 5 27.38 5.49 26.26
N PHE A 6 26.27 4.76 26.15
CA PHE A 6 25.85 4.08 24.92
C PHE A 6 24.32 4.05 24.86
N ASP A 7 23.74 4.98 24.08
CA ASP A 7 22.57 4.78 23.20
C ASP A 7 21.90 6.12 22.80
N ASP A 8 22.69 7.10 22.33
CA ASP A 8 22.15 8.32 21.69
C ASP A 8 22.71 8.56 20.28
N GLN A 9 23.82 7.89 19.91
CA GLN A 9 24.45 8.10 18.60
C GLN A 9 23.91 7.22 17.48
N THR A 10 23.35 6.04 17.79
CA THR A 10 22.76 5.13 16.80
C THR A 10 21.39 5.60 16.32
N ASN A 11 20.63 6.26 17.20
CA ASN A 11 19.34 6.88 16.85
C ASN A 11 19.55 8.15 15.98
N GLY A 12 20.64 8.89 16.20
CA GLY A 12 21.01 10.05 15.39
C GLY A 12 21.52 9.69 13.99
N MET A 13 22.28 8.60 13.84
CA MET A 13 22.80 8.18 12.52
C MET A 13 21.71 7.66 11.58
N LEU A 14 20.74 6.89 12.08
CA LEU A 14 19.59 6.46 11.27
C LEU A 14 18.64 7.63 10.94
N GLY A 15 18.51 8.60 11.84
CA GLY A 15 17.74 9.83 11.59
C GLY A 15 18.36 10.74 10.52
N GLY A 16 19.68 10.77 10.42
CA GLY A 16 20.42 11.57 9.42
C GLY A 16 20.27 11.07 7.99
N GLU A 17 20.31 9.75 7.76
CA GLU A 17 20.06 9.16 6.43
C GLU A 17 18.58 9.24 6.01
N LEU A 18 17.65 9.34 6.96
CA LEU A 18 16.21 9.53 6.70
C LEU A 18 15.84 10.98 6.30
N MET A 19 16.66 11.96 6.69
CA MET A 19 16.49 13.37 6.29
C MET A 19 16.85 13.61 4.82
N ASP A 20 17.80 12.85 4.25
CA ASP A 20 18.22 12.95 2.83
C ASP A 20 17.17 12.36 1.85
N LEU A 21 16.15 11.67 2.37
CA LEU A 21 15.00 11.12 1.63
C LEU A 21 13.70 11.91 1.80
N GLY A 22 13.68 12.99 2.59
CA GLY A 22 12.48 13.80 2.85
C GLY A 22 11.38 13.08 3.65
N LEU A 23 11.72 12.02 4.40
CA LEU A 23 10.73 11.08 4.96
C LEU A 23 10.46 11.21 6.47
N SER A 24 11.19 12.02 7.25
CA SER A 24 10.88 12.20 8.67
C SER A 24 10.18 13.53 8.92
N GLU A 25 8.92 13.62 8.52
CA GLU A 25 8.08 14.74 8.90
C GLU A 25 7.56 14.55 10.34
N SER A 26 7.60 15.62 11.14
CA SER A 26 7.09 15.60 12.50
C SER A 26 5.60 15.26 12.50
N LEU A 27 5.22 14.25 13.28
CA LEU A 27 3.82 13.93 13.53
C LEU A 27 3.07 15.17 14.06
N PRO A 28 1.78 15.34 13.73
CA PRO A 28 0.97 16.38 14.35
C PRO A 28 0.99 16.25 15.89
N PRO A 29 0.81 17.36 16.63
CA PRO A 29 0.67 17.30 18.08
C PRO A 29 -0.41 16.31 18.50
N PHE A 30 -0.18 15.56 19.59
CA PHE A 30 -1.08 14.49 20.00
C PHE A 30 -2.53 14.94 20.19
N GLU A 31 -2.73 16.11 20.81
CA GLU A 31 -4.05 16.72 20.98
C GLU A 31 -4.76 16.96 19.65
N MET A 32 -4.03 17.37 18.61
CA MET A 32 -4.60 17.54 17.27
C MET A 32 -5.02 16.20 16.67
N MET A 33 -4.20 15.14 16.83
CA MET A 33 -4.55 13.81 16.34
C MET A 33 -5.80 13.27 17.02
N GLU A 34 -5.93 13.47 18.32
CA GLU A 34 -7.11 13.06 19.10
C GLU A 34 -8.36 13.85 18.70
N ASP A 35 -8.26 15.18 18.62
CA ASP A 35 -9.33 16.05 18.15
C ASP A 35 -9.84 15.62 16.76
N LEU A 36 -8.94 15.38 15.80
CA LEU A 36 -9.29 14.98 14.44
C LEU A 36 -9.94 13.60 14.39
N ASN A 37 -9.47 12.64 15.17
CA ASN A 37 -10.10 11.33 15.29
C ASN A 37 -11.54 11.47 15.82
N ASN A 38 -11.74 12.28 16.87
CA ASN A 38 -13.06 12.54 17.43
C ASN A 38 -14.00 13.22 16.41
N ILE A 39 -13.50 14.22 15.68
CA ILE A 39 -14.26 14.90 14.62
C ILE A 39 -14.70 13.90 13.55
N TYR A 40 -13.79 13.04 13.08
CA TYR A 40 -14.13 12.02 12.07
C TYR A 40 -15.25 11.09 12.56
N PHE A 41 -15.10 10.52 13.76
CA PHE A 41 -16.05 9.54 14.26
C PHE A 41 -17.42 10.13 14.63
N ASN A 42 -17.46 11.41 15.02
CA ASN A 42 -18.72 12.08 15.34
C ASN A 42 -19.47 12.63 14.12
N THR A 43 -18.77 12.88 13.00
CA THR A 43 -19.37 13.53 11.83
C THR A 43 -19.42 12.63 10.59
N GLN A 44 -18.28 12.05 10.19
CA GLN A 44 -18.16 11.33 8.92
C GLN A 44 -18.52 9.86 9.02
N HIS A 45 -18.35 9.26 10.20
CA HIS A 45 -18.63 7.86 10.40
C HIS A 45 -20.08 7.48 10.07
N PHE A 46 -21.05 8.38 10.28
CA PHE A 46 -22.44 8.16 9.89
C PHE A 46 -22.60 7.92 8.39
N TYR A 47 -21.88 8.67 7.55
CA TYR A 47 -21.95 8.55 6.09
C TYR A 47 -21.03 7.43 5.56
N ILE A 48 -19.92 7.16 6.26
CA ILE A 48 -18.86 6.27 5.81
C ILE A 48 -18.47 5.32 6.96
N PRO A 49 -19.34 4.36 7.35
CA PRO A 49 -19.14 3.49 8.51
C PRO A 49 -18.17 2.33 8.23
N ILE A 50 -17.05 2.61 7.58
CA ILE A 50 -16.09 1.58 7.15
C ILE A 50 -15.02 1.25 8.20
N VAL A 51 -14.75 2.18 9.13
CA VAL A 51 -13.76 2.02 10.21
C VAL A 51 -14.52 1.92 11.53
N HIS A 52 -14.36 0.80 12.25
CA HIS A 52 -15.00 0.62 13.55
C HIS A 52 -14.33 1.51 14.62
N PRO A 53 -15.05 2.45 15.28
CA PRO A 53 -14.45 3.44 16.17
C PRO A 53 -13.71 2.82 17.36
N GLY A 54 -14.34 1.89 18.09
CA GLY A 54 -13.73 1.27 19.27
C GLY A 54 -12.46 0.46 18.96
N ARG A 55 -12.44 -0.28 17.84
CA ARG A 55 -11.26 -1.04 17.39
C ARG A 55 -10.14 -0.10 16.95
N TYR A 56 -10.49 0.95 16.21
CA TYR A 56 -9.52 1.93 15.74
C TYR A 56 -8.88 2.71 16.90
N LEU A 57 -9.70 3.27 17.81
CA LEU A 57 -9.19 4.05 18.94
C LEU A 57 -8.37 3.17 19.89
N LYS A 58 -8.80 1.93 20.18
CA LYS A 58 -8.01 0.98 20.96
C LYS A 58 -6.63 0.73 20.34
N ALA A 59 -6.57 0.58 19.02
CA ALA A 59 -5.31 0.43 18.28
C ALA A 59 -4.47 1.72 18.32
N PHE A 60 -5.10 2.89 18.18
CA PHE A 60 -4.46 4.19 18.16
C PHE A 60 -3.74 4.53 19.48
N TYR A 61 -4.40 4.29 20.62
CA TYR A 61 -3.80 4.44 21.95
C TYR A 61 -2.90 3.26 22.37
N GLY A 62 -2.83 2.22 21.53
CA GLY A 62 -2.03 1.03 21.80
C GLY A 62 -0.53 1.24 21.58
N GLY A 63 0.24 0.17 21.84
CA GLY A 63 1.67 0.15 21.56
C GLY A 63 2.00 0.28 20.06
N PRO A 64 3.25 0.61 19.70
CA PRO A 64 3.65 0.91 18.31
C PRO A 64 3.27 -0.15 17.28
N LEU A 65 3.33 -1.43 17.64
CA LEU A 65 2.99 -2.56 16.76
C LEU A 65 1.48 -2.72 16.50
N MET A 66 0.65 -2.14 17.36
CA MET A 66 -0.81 -2.24 17.28
C MET A 66 -1.42 -1.02 16.58
N LYS A 67 -0.63 0.02 16.32
CA LYS A 67 -1.14 1.25 15.73
C LYS A 67 -1.65 1.00 14.31
N PRO A 68 -2.76 1.68 13.91
CA PRO A 68 -3.22 1.63 12.53
C PRO A 68 -2.11 2.11 11.58
N PRO A 69 -2.05 1.62 10.33
CA PRO A 69 -1.06 2.09 9.38
C PRO A 69 -1.21 3.59 9.10
N MET A 70 -0.10 4.25 8.78
CA MET A 70 -0.06 5.71 8.62
C MET A 70 -0.98 6.21 7.50
N CYS A 71 -1.11 5.45 6.42
CA CYS A 71 -2.05 5.76 5.33
C CYS A 71 -3.48 5.93 5.84
N LEU A 72 -3.94 5.06 6.74
CA LEU A 72 -5.28 5.13 7.31
C LEU A 72 -5.43 6.30 8.29
N GLN A 73 -4.43 6.53 9.16
CA GLN A 73 -4.44 7.64 10.11
C GLN A 73 -4.54 8.99 9.38
N TYR A 74 -3.66 9.23 8.39
CA TYR A 74 -3.69 10.47 7.62
C TYR A 74 -4.94 10.62 6.76
N SER A 75 -5.52 9.52 6.26
CA SER A 75 -6.80 9.58 5.52
C SER A 75 -7.93 10.09 6.41
N ILE A 76 -8.01 9.58 7.64
CA ILE A 76 -8.99 10.02 8.66
C ILE A 76 -8.78 11.49 9.00
N TRP A 77 -7.54 11.90 9.26
CA TRP A 77 -7.20 13.27 9.60
C TRP A 77 -7.48 14.25 8.47
N ALA A 78 -7.18 13.89 7.21
CA ALA A 78 -7.47 14.72 6.05
C ALA A 78 -8.98 14.99 5.91
N LEU A 79 -9.81 13.95 6.02
CA LEU A 79 -11.25 14.12 5.91
C LEU A 79 -11.84 14.87 7.10
N ALA A 80 -11.33 14.63 8.31
CA ALA A 80 -11.76 15.35 9.51
C ALA A 80 -11.42 16.84 9.44
N SER A 81 -10.20 17.16 8.99
CA SER A 81 -9.73 18.54 8.94
C SER A 81 -10.42 19.34 7.85
N TYR A 82 -10.76 18.72 6.72
CA TYR A 82 -11.53 19.35 5.64
C TYR A 82 -12.91 19.86 6.09
N LEU A 83 -13.49 19.26 7.13
CA LEU A 83 -14.83 19.57 7.61
C LEU A 83 -14.83 20.45 8.87
N ASN A 84 -13.65 20.84 9.33
CA ASN A 84 -13.50 21.64 10.54
C ASN A 84 -12.64 22.87 10.25
N ASP A 85 -13.23 24.05 10.43
CA ASP A 85 -12.59 25.33 10.17
C ASP A 85 -11.28 25.54 10.95
N LYS A 86 -11.15 24.93 12.15
CA LYS A 86 -9.92 24.98 12.97
C LYS A 86 -8.72 24.34 12.25
N TYR A 87 -8.97 23.32 11.44
CA TYR A 87 -7.92 22.49 10.82
C TYR A 87 -7.96 22.47 9.29
N ALA A 88 -8.86 23.23 8.66
CA ALA A 88 -9.07 23.22 7.21
C ALA A 88 -7.77 23.44 6.42
N SER A 89 -6.86 24.28 6.90
CA SER A 89 -5.56 24.52 6.27
C SER A 89 -4.64 23.29 6.19
N PHE A 90 -4.85 22.28 7.04
CA PHE A 90 -4.05 21.06 7.08
C PHE A 90 -4.61 19.93 6.21
N SER A 91 -5.84 20.05 5.66
CA SER A 91 -6.48 18.98 4.89
C SER A 91 -5.65 18.52 3.70
N ASP A 92 -5.10 19.46 2.95
CA ASP A 92 -4.36 19.17 1.73
C ASP A 92 -3.04 18.46 2.05
N ILE A 93 -2.36 18.90 3.11
CA ILE A 93 -1.11 18.30 3.58
C ILE A 93 -1.37 16.86 4.04
N PHE A 94 -2.39 16.64 4.88
CA PHE A 94 -2.73 15.28 5.33
C PHE A 94 -3.16 14.37 4.18
N TYR A 95 -3.90 14.90 3.20
CA TYR A 95 -4.28 14.15 2.01
C TYR A 95 -3.06 13.73 1.17
N GLN A 96 -2.12 14.66 0.91
CA GLN A 96 -0.90 14.35 0.16
C GLN A 96 -0.07 13.28 0.86
N ARG A 97 0.07 13.37 2.19
CA ARG A 97 0.77 12.36 2.99
C ARG A 97 0.07 11.01 2.96
N ALA A 98 -1.26 10.97 3.14
CA ALA A 98 -2.03 9.75 3.05
C ALA A 98 -1.82 9.02 1.71
N ARG A 99 -1.77 9.78 0.61
CA ARG A 99 -1.45 9.26 -0.73
C ARG A 99 -0.03 8.67 -0.81
N GLN A 100 0.96 9.41 -0.30
CA GLN A 100 2.34 8.93 -0.29
C GLN A 100 2.48 7.61 0.47
N TYR A 101 1.89 7.50 1.67
CA TYR A 101 1.94 6.25 2.44
C TYR A 101 1.24 5.10 1.74
N VAL A 102 0.02 5.31 1.21
CA VAL A 102 -0.74 4.21 0.59
C VAL A 102 -0.09 3.72 -0.70
N GLU A 103 0.53 4.62 -1.47
CA GLU A 103 1.28 4.27 -2.69
C GLU A 103 2.63 3.62 -2.39
N ALA A 104 3.32 4.08 -1.34
CA ALA A 104 4.55 3.44 -0.88
C ALA A 104 4.29 2.00 -0.40
N ASP A 105 3.20 1.78 0.35
CA ASP A 105 2.81 0.45 0.80
C ASP A 105 2.38 -0.45 -0.37
N GLU A 106 1.77 0.10 -1.43
CA GLU A 106 1.43 -0.61 -2.68
C GLU A 106 2.67 -1.14 -3.40
N LEU A 107 3.75 -0.35 -3.44
CA LEU A 107 5.00 -0.70 -4.12
C LEU A 107 5.95 -1.53 -3.25
N LYS A 108 5.62 -1.74 -1.96
CA LYS A 108 6.49 -2.43 -1.02
C LYS A 108 6.48 -3.95 -1.24
N GLY A 109 7.67 -4.51 -1.43
CA GLY A 109 7.86 -5.96 -1.62
C GLY A 109 7.19 -6.46 -2.91
N VAL A 110 6.45 -7.58 -2.81
CA VAL A 110 5.66 -8.14 -3.94
C VAL A 110 4.16 -7.82 -3.77
N GLY A 111 3.84 -6.74 -3.04
CA GLY A 111 2.46 -6.34 -2.74
C GLY A 111 1.79 -7.12 -1.59
N GLU A 112 2.56 -7.86 -0.80
CA GLU A 112 2.04 -8.65 0.34
C GLU A 112 1.62 -7.77 1.52
N TYR A 113 2.26 -6.62 1.71
CA TYR A 113 1.95 -5.66 2.78
C TYR A 113 0.70 -4.81 2.48
N PHE A 114 0.32 -4.74 1.21
CA PHE A 114 -0.72 -3.86 0.70
C PHE A 114 -2.13 -4.45 0.79
N ILE A 115 -2.25 -5.79 0.66
CA ILE A 115 -3.54 -6.48 0.64
C ILE A 115 -4.07 -6.62 2.08
N THR A 116 -4.52 -5.52 2.66
CA THR A 116 -5.08 -5.48 4.02
C THR A 116 -6.36 -4.66 4.10
N LEU A 117 -7.17 -4.94 5.13
CA LEU A 117 -8.42 -4.23 5.39
C LEU A 117 -8.19 -2.73 5.61
N PHE A 118 -7.09 -2.36 6.26
CA PHE A 118 -6.76 -0.96 6.55
C PHE A 118 -6.47 -0.16 5.28
N HIS A 119 -5.79 -0.74 4.28
CA HIS A 119 -5.56 -0.08 2.99
C HIS A 119 -6.88 0.11 2.23
N ALA A 120 -7.76 -0.89 2.24
CA ALA A 120 -9.08 -0.74 1.64
C ALA A 120 -9.89 0.39 2.29
N GLN A 121 -9.88 0.46 3.63
CA GLN A 121 -10.50 1.55 4.39
C GLN A 121 -9.89 2.91 4.02
N ALA A 122 -8.55 3.01 3.95
CA ALA A 122 -7.85 4.23 3.58
C ALA A 122 -8.27 4.73 2.17
N TYR A 123 -8.30 3.85 1.17
CA TYR A 123 -8.73 4.24 -0.18
C TYR A 123 -10.18 4.70 -0.27
N ILE A 124 -11.10 4.11 0.51
CA ILE A 124 -12.50 4.56 0.53
C ILE A 124 -12.59 5.98 1.10
N ILE A 125 -11.86 6.26 2.18
CA ILE A 125 -11.81 7.59 2.80
C ILE A 125 -11.17 8.60 1.84
N LEU A 126 -10.05 8.25 1.21
CA LEU A 126 -9.37 9.08 0.21
C LEU A 126 -10.25 9.36 -1.01
N SER A 127 -10.92 8.35 -1.55
CA SER A 127 -11.84 8.52 -2.68
C SER A 127 -12.98 9.48 -2.32
N THR A 128 -13.47 9.42 -1.08
CA THR A 128 -14.50 10.35 -0.59
C THR A 128 -13.95 11.77 -0.47
N PHE A 129 -12.73 11.94 0.05
CA PHE A 129 -12.06 13.23 0.10
C PHE A 129 -11.86 13.82 -1.30
N GLU A 130 -11.36 13.03 -2.25
CA GLU A 130 -11.16 13.42 -3.64
C GLU A 130 -12.50 13.81 -4.31
N ALA A 131 -13.57 13.08 -4.02
CA ALA A 131 -14.91 13.41 -4.51
C ALA A 131 -15.43 14.73 -3.93
N LYS A 132 -15.18 15.03 -2.65
CA LYS A 132 -15.51 16.33 -2.03
C LYS A 132 -14.76 17.50 -2.66
N LEU A 133 -13.52 17.27 -3.12
CA LEU A 133 -12.74 18.23 -3.89
C LEU A 133 -13.10 18.28 -5.39
N MET A 134 -14.16 17.58 -5.82
CA MET A 134 -14.58 17.49 -7.23
C MET A 134 -13.54 16.87 -8.17
N LEU A 135 -12.60 16.08 -7.63
CA LEU A 135 -11.58 15.35 -8.41
C LEU A 135 -12.12 14.00 -8.91
N PHE A 136 -13.23 14.00 -9.65
CA PHE A 136 -14.04 12.80 -9.92
C PHE A 136 -13.29 11.65 -10.60
N THR A 137 -12.45 11.93 -11.61
CA THR A 137 -11.65 10.91 -12.29
C THR A 137 -10.64 10.28 -11.34
N ARG A 138 -10.01 11.09 -10.48
CA ARG A 138 -9.10 10.58 -9.46
C ARG A 138 -9.86 9.75 -8.42
N ALA A 139 -10.96 10.27 -7.90
CA ALA A 139 -11.84 9.58 -6.96
C ALA A 139 -12.30 8.21 -7.50
N SER A 140 -12.62 8.13 -8.79
CA SER A 140 -12.99 6.88 -9.48
C SER A 140 -11.85 5.87 -9.56
N MET A 141 -10.61 6.31 -9.80
CA MET A 141 -9.46 5.42 -9.81
C MET A 141 -9.14 4.91 -8.40
N THR A 142 -9.20 5.80 -7.42
CA THR A 142 -8.98 5.49 -6.00
C THR A 142 -10.04 4.52 -5.47
N SER A 143 -11.31 4.71 -5.83
CA SER A 143 -12.39 3.75 -5.46
C SER A 143 -12.22 2.41 -6.15
N ALA A 144 -11.79 2.36 -7.41
CA ALA A 144 -11.51 1.10 -8.09
C ALA A 144 -10.40 0.30 -7.38
N LYS A 145 -9.37 0.96 -6.86
CA LYS A 145 -8.35 0.32 -6.01
C LYS A 145 -8.94 -0.27 -4.73
N ALA A 146 -9.82 0.47 -4.04
CA ALA A 146 -10.52 -0.03 -2.86
C ALA A 146 -11.35 -1.30 -3.17
N VAL A 147 -12.16 -1.27 -4.23
CA VAL A 147 -12.96 -2.42 -4.67
C VAL A 147 -12.06 -3.62 -4.99
N ARG A 148 -10.93 -3.38 -5.67
CA ARG A 148 -9.99 -4.44 -6.01
C ARG A 148 -9.40 -5.10 -4.76
N LEU A 149 -9.05 -4.32 -3.74
CA LEU A 149 -8.58 -4.85 -2.46
C LEU A 149 -9.65 -5.69 -1.75
N VAL A 150 -10.89 -5.21 -1.69
CA VAL A 150 -12.03 -5.94 -1.09
C VAL A 150 -12.21 -7.30 -1.75
N GLN A 151 -12.16 -7.35 -3.09
CA GLN A 151 -12.24 -8.60 -3.87
C GLN A 151 -11.01 -9.50 -3.66
N MET A 152 -9.81 -8.93 -3.62
CA MET A 152 -8.57 -9.67 -3.37
C MET A 152 -8.54 -10.30 -1.97
N MET A 153 -9.29 -9.75 -1.01
CA MET A 153 -9.49 -10.31 0.33
C MET A 153 -10.73 -11.22 0.44
N GLY A 154 -11.54 -11.32 -0.62
CA GLY A 154 -12.77 -12.12 -0.64
C GLY A 154 -13.90 -11.56 0.24
N LEU A 155 -13.83 -10.29 0.63
CA LEU A 155 -14.83 -9.66 1.50
C LEU A 155 -16.18 -9.46 0.80
N ASP A 156 -16.21 -9.50 -0.53
CA ASP A 156 -17.41 -9.46 -1.37
C ASP A 156 -18.28 -10.72 -1.24
N ARG A 157 -17.78 -11.78 -0.61
CA ARG A 157 -18.44 -13.09 -0.51
C ARG A 157 -18.84 -13.48 0.91
N VAL A 158 -18.75 -12.55 1.86
CA VAL A 158 -19.03 -12.83 3.29
C VAL A 158 -20.45 -13.35 3.50
N ASP A 159 -21.40 -12.89 2.68
CA ASP A 159 -22.81 -13.31 2.73
C ASP A 159 -23.14 -14.45 1.76
N GLY A 160 -22.15 -14.97 1.04
CA GLY A 160 -22.32 -16.05 0.06
C GLY A 160 -22.39 -17.45 0.70
N GLU A 161 -22.94 -18.41 -0.04
CA GLU A 161 -23.03 -19.80 0.41
C GLU A 161 -21.62 -20.35 0.72
N LYS A 162 -21.45 -20.90 1.94
CA LYS A 162 -20.18 -21.38 2.48
C LYS A 162 -19.60 -22.47 1.56
N GLY A 163 -18.66 -22.11 0.69
CA GLY A 163 -18.01 -23.08 -0.22
C GLY A 163 -17.40 -22.50 -1.49
N SER A 164 -17.74 -21.27 -1.88
CA SER A 164 -17.20 -20.63 -3.09
C SER A 164 -15.92 -19.84 -2.81
N ILE A 165 -14.90 -20.52 -2.27
CA ILE A 165 -13.53 -19.98 -2.19
C ILE A 165 -13.06 -19.76 -3.63
N PRO A 166 -12.57 -18.56 -4.03
CA PRO A 166 -12.08 -18.38 -5.40
C PRO A 166 -10.90 -19.33 -5.67
N LEU A 167 -10.93 -20.04 -6.80
CA LEU A 167 -9.85 -20.93 -7.27
C LEU A 167 -8.45 -20.28 -7.27
N ALA A 168 -8.37 -18.95 -7.29
CA ALA A 168 -7.12 -18.19 -7.16
C ALA A 168 -6.38 -18.41 -5.83
N TRP A 169 -7.08 -18.85 -4.78
CA TRP A 169 -6.51 -19.14 -3.46
C TRP A 169 -6.17 -20.63 -3.27
N LEU A 170 -6.70 -21.50 -4.13
CA LEU A 170 -6.44 -22.95 -4.13
C LEU A 170 -5.22 -23.35 -4.97
N LEU A 171 -4.73 -22.45 -5.82
CA LEU A 171 -3.50 -22.67 -6.58
C LEU A 171 -2.31 -22.21 -5.74
N PRO A 172 -1.34 -23.09 -5.41
CA PRO A 172 -0.05 -22.66 -4.89
C PRO A 172 0.51 -21.60 -5.85
N ARG A 173 0.88 -20.42 -5.32
CA ARG A 173 1.60 -19.40 -6.08
C ARG A 173 2.81 -20.09 -6.70
N ARG A 174 2.75 -20.35 -8.01
CA ARG A 174 3.84 -20.98 -8.76
C ARG A 174 5.07 -20.14 -8.49
N GLY A 175 5.99 -20.66 -7.68
CA GLY A 175 7.28 -20.05 -7.47
C GLY A 175 7.88 -19.79 -8.83
N LEU A 176 8.27 -18.54 -9.07
CA LEU A 176 9.25 -18.22 -10.09
C LEU A 176 10.54 -18.91 -9.65
N SER A 177 10.65 -20.21 -9.92
CA SER A 177 11.91 -20.93 -9.88
C SER A 177 12.77 -20.26 -10.94
N SER A 178 13.73 -19.46 -10.48
CA SER A 178 14.85 -19.00 -11.26
C SER A 178 15.43 -20.19 -12.02
N ARG A 179 15.18 -20.23 -13.33
CA ARG A 179 15.87 -21.19 -14.20
C ARG A 179 17.26 -20.62 -14.42
N SER A 180 18.13 -20.86 -13.45
CA SER A 180 19.58 -20.81 -13.62
C SER A 180 19.92 -21.88 -14.67
N ALA A 181 20.14 -21.45 -15.91
CA ALA A 181 20.71 -22.27 -16.95
C ALA A 181 22.22 -21.98 -16.98
N GLY A 182 22.98 -22.75 -16.21
CA GLY A 182 24.43 -22.78 -16.24
C GLY A 182 24.95 -24.21 -16.39
N GLY A 183 25.72 -24.45 -17.45
CA GLY A 183 26.56 -25.64 -17.67
C GLY A 183 25.97 -26.66 -18.67
N HIS A 184 26.68 -27.17 -19.67
CA HIS A 184 28.12 -27.33 -19.83
C HIS A 184 28.53 -27.43 -21.32
N SER A 185 29.79 -27.08 -21.54
CA SER A 185 30.60 -27.06 -22.76
C SER A 185 30.88 -28.46 -23.36
N GLY A 186 31.05 -28.51 -24.69
CA GLY A 186 31.56 -29.67 -25.44
C GLY A 186 31.66 -29.38 -26.94
N ALA A 187 32.78 -28.79 -27.37
CA ALA A 187 33.20 -28.62 -28.78
C ALA A 187 33.70 -29.97 -29.38
N PRO A 188 34.22 -30.11 -30.64
CA PRO A 188 34.51 -29.09 -31.66
C PRO A 188 34.25 -29.48 -33.17
N ILE A 189 34.33 -28.47 -34.05
CA ILE A 189 34.62 -28.41 -35.52
C ILE A 189 34.74 -29.68 -36.40
N ALA A 190 34.06 -29.66 -37.57
CA ALA A 190 34.63 -30.09 -38.86
C ALA A 190 33.88 -29.47 -40.05
N SER A 191 34.66 -28.87 -40.95
CA SER A 191 34.33 -28.18 -42.19
C SER A 191 34.23 -29.11 -43.41
N THR A 192 33.62 -28.59 -44.49
CA THR A 192 33.67 -28.98 -45.93
C THR A 192 32.56 -29.93 -46.46
N PRO A 193 32.33 -29.99 -47.79
CA PRO A 193 32.13 -28.91 -48.77
C PRO A 193 30.88 -29.13 -49.67
N MET A 194 30.49 -28.12 -50.46
CA MET A 194 29.52 -28.28 -51.57
C MET A 194 30.05 -29.21 -52.67
N PRO A 195 29.17 -29.91 -53.40
CA PRO A 195 29.28 -29.85 -54.86
C PRO A 195 27.94 -29.83 -55.64
N ALA A 196 28.00 -29.03 -56.72
CA ALA A 196 27.50 -29.22 -58.09
C ALA A 196 26.03 -29.60 -58.37
N SER A 197 25.34 -28.65 -59.01
CA SER A 197 24.19 -28.88 -59.90
C SER A 197 24.57 -29.74 -61.13
N PRO A 198 23.61 -30.50 -61.67
CA PRO A 198 23.55 -30.74 -63.10
C PRO A 198 22.25 -30.22 -63.74
N LEU A 199 22.44 -29.75 -64.97
CA LEU A 199 21.43 -29.32 -65.94
C LEU A 199 20.52 -30.48 -66.37
N GLY A 200 19.27 -30.15 -66.72
CA GLY A 200 18.62 -30.71 -67.91
C GLY A 200 17.29 -31.45 -67.71
N GLY A 201 16.26 -31.00 -68.46
CA GLY A 201 15.36 -31.93 -69.15
C GLY A 201 13.87 -31.88 -68.81
N ARG A 202 13.14 -31.03 -69.54
CA ARG A 202 11.79 -31.22 -70.15
C ARG A 202 10.84 -32.27 -69.53
N ALA A 203 9.65 -31.79 -69.15
CA ALA A 203 8.40 -32.07 -69.87
C ALA A 203 7.45 -30.88 -69.69
#